data_AF-A0A1V5MYZ5-F1
#
_entry.id   AF-A0A1V5MYZ5-F1
#
_cell.length_a   1.000
_cell.length_b   1.000
_cell.length_c   1.000
_cell.angle_alpha   90.00
_cell.angle_beta   90.00
_cell.angle_gamma   90.00
#
_symmetry.space_group_name_H-M   'P 1'
#
loop_
_entity.id
_entity.type
_entity.pdbx_description
1 polymer ?
#
loop_
_entity_poly.entity_id
_entity_poly.type
_entity_poly.pdbx_seq_one_letter_code
_entity_poly.pdbx_strand_id
1 'polypeptide(L)'
;MPEIKKIIITESVKDLKKRLKTCEPIYIPRLRMLIISKMFESGGISKRALADRLGVNPNSVQAWRRTYAKGGLNALLSHNKKGFKKTIFTEREIDFMKKSICVNLKHGKYKKITSEMEAFFHKSYKYTTVLNYIKTHLK
;
A
#
# COMPACT_ATOMS: atom_id res chain seq x y z
N MET A 1 -21.20 29.10 1.80
CA MET A 1 -21.14 27.62 1.82
C MET A 1 -20.05 27.16 0.86
N PRO A 2 -19.21 26.15 1.18
CA PRO A 2 -18.18 25.71 0.25
C PRO A 2 -18.79 25.03 -0.98
N GLU A 3 -18.27 25.35 -2.15
CA GLU A 3 -18.76 24.81 -3.43
C GLU A 3 -18.68 23.27 -3.49
N ILE A 4 -19.76 22.65 -3.97
CA ILE A 4 -19.84 21.21 -4.12
C ILE A 4 -19.11 20.82 -5.40
N LYS A 5 -17.91 20.22 -5.26
CA LYS A 5 -17.17 19.68 -6.41
C LYS A 5 -17.96 18.56 -7.10
N LYS A 6 -18.37 18.83 -8.33
CA LYS A 6 -18.98 17.86 -9.24
C LYS A 6 -17.90 16.97 -9.85
N ILE A 7 -18.23 15.71 -10.06
CA ILE A 7 -17.36 14.74 -10.74
C ILE A 7 -18.19 14.19 -11.89
N ILE A 8 -17.67 14.35 -13.10
CA ILE A 8 -18.28 13.80 -14.29
C ILE A 8 -17.92 12.32 -14.31
N ILE A 9 -18.93 11.47 -14.13
CA ILE A 9 -18.76 10.02 -14.14
C ILE A 9 -19.25 9.52 -15.49
N THR A 10 -18.35 8.99 -16.30
CA THR A 10 -18.65 8.58 -17.68
C THR A 10 -19.37 7.24 -17.73
N GLU A 11 -19.16 6.36 -16.75
CA GLU A 11 -19.78 5.03 -16.73
C GLU A 11 -21.26 5.09 -16.30
N SER A 12 -22.03 4.17 -16.86
CA SER A 12 -23.43 4.01 -16.47
C SER A 12 -23.55 3.36 -15.09
N VAL A 13 -24.64 3.65 -14.38
CA VAL A 13 -24.96 2.99 -13.10
C VAL A 13 -25.06 1.47 -13.26
N LYS A 14 -25.54 1.00 -14.42
CA LYS A 14 -25.66 -0.43 -14.74
C LYS A 14 -24.28 -1.10 -14.80
N ASP A 15 -23.31 -0.46 -15.46
CA ASP A 15 -21.94 -0.98 -15.59
C ASP A 15 -21.22 -0.98 -14.25
N LEU A 16 -21.38 0.07 -13.44
CA LEU A 16 -20.81 0.15 -12.10
C LEU A 16 -21.39 -0.94 -11.19
N LYS A 17 -22.70 -1.20 -11.25
CA LYS A 17 -23.35 -2.30 -10.50
C LYS A 17 -22.86 -3.68 -10.97
N LYS A 18 -22.63 -3.87 -12.27
CA LYS A 18 -22.07 -5.12 -12.81
C LYS A 18 -20.66 -5.36 -12.25
N ARG A 19 -19.80 -4.33 -12.29
CA ARG A 19 -18.43 -4.39 -11.75
C ARG A 19 -18.38 -4.59 -10.25
N LEU A 20 -19.36 -4.05 -9.51
CA LEU A 20 -19.46 -4.23 -8.06
C LEU A 20 -19.61 -5.71 -7.65
N LYS A 21 -20.23 -6.54 -8.51
CA LYS A 21 -20.38 -7.98 -8.26
C LYS A 21 -19.10 -8.79 -8.47
N THR A 22 -18.17 -8.28 -9.28
CA THR A 22 -16.97 -9.01 -9.71
C THR A 22 -15.67 -8.47 -9.11
N CYS A 23 -15.70 -7.29 -8.48
CA CYS A 23 -14.51 -6.66 -7.95
C CYS A 23 -14.07 -7.26 -6.61
N GLU A 24 -12.78 -7.13 -6.28
CA GLU A 24 -12.29 -7.44 -4.94
C GLU A 24 -12.98 -6.57 -3.87
N PRO A 25 -13.19 -7.10 -2.65
CA PRO A 25 -13.90 -6.39 -1.57
C PRO A 25 -13.33 -5.00 -1.24
N ILE A 26 -12.02 -4.81 -1.40
CA ILE A 26 -11.35 -3.53 -1.16
C ILE A 26 -11.83 -2.39 -2.08
N TYR A 27 -12.37 -2.73 -3.26
CA TYR A 27 -12.86 -1.76 -4.23
C TYR A 27 -14.35 -1.46 -4.09
N ILE A 28 -15.10 -2.26 -3.32
CA ILE A 28 -16.55 -2.08 -3.12
C ILE A 28 -16.90 -0.66 -2.67
N PRO A 29 -16.24 -0.07 -1.65
CA PRO A 29 -16.55 1.31 -1.23
C PRO A 29 -16.26 2.34 -2.32
N ARG A 30 -15.25 2.10 -3.17
CA ARG A 30 -14.86 2.99 -4.27
C ARG A 30 -15.90 2.97 -5.40
N LEU A 31 -16.42 1.79 -5.73
CA LEU A 31 -17.48 1.67 -6.73
C LEU A 31 -18.81 2.22 -6.24
N ARG A 32 -19.18 1.97 -4.97
CA ARG A 32 -20.36 2.58 -4.34
C ARG A 32 -20.27 4.10 -4.34
N MET A 33 -19.08 4.66 -4.11
CA MET A 33 -18.82 6.10 -4.19
C MET A 33 -19.18 6.67 -5.58
N LEU A 34 -18.80 5.99 -6.66
CA LEU A 34 -19.17 6.40 -8.02
C LEU A 34 -20.67 6.28 -8.27
N ILE A 35 -21.30 5.17 -7.87
CA ILE A 35 -22.73 4.95 -8.05
C ILE A 35 -23.54 6.07 -7.37
N ILE A 36 -23.25 6.36 -6.10
CA ILE A 36 -23.94 7.42 -5.36
C ILE A 36 -23.65 8.77 -6.00
N SER A 37 -22.39 9.06 -6.36
CA SER A 37 -22.05 10.34 -7.00
C SER A 37 -22.80 10.54 -8.33
N LYS A 38 -23.00 9.47 -9.12
CA LYS A 38 -23.78 9.49 -10.37
C LYS A 38 -25.28 9.74 -10.13
N MET A 39 -25.84 9.23 -9.03
CA MET A 39 -27.24 9.51 -8.66
C MET A 39 -27.47 10.97 -8.28
N PHE A 40 -26.43 11.69 -7.85
CA PHE A 40 -26.47 13.10 -7.48
C PHE A 40 -25.81 14.00 -8.53
N GLU A 41 -25.77 13.61 -9.81
CA GLU A 41 -25.00 14.33 -10.84
C GLU A 41 -25.53 15.76 -11.10
N SER A 42 -26.84 15.99 -10.95
CA SER A 42 -27.47 17.32 -11.16
C SER A 42 -27.03 18.35 -10.11
N GLY A 43 -27.18 18.02 -8.82
CA GLY A 43 -26.85 18.91 -7.68
C GLY A 43 -25.45 18.74 -7.09
N GLY A 44 -24.78 17.63 -7.42
CA GLY A 44 -23.57 17.18 -6.73
C GLY A 44 -23.85 16.66 -5.32
N ILE A 45 -22.83 16.04 -4.72
CA ILE A 45 -22.85 15.63 -3.31
C ILE A 45 -21.55 16.01 -2.62
N SER A 46 -21.65 16.59 -1.42
CA SER A 46 -20.48 16.96 -0.63
C SER A 46 -19.68 15.72 -0.21
N LYS A 47 -18.37 15.89 0.02
CA LYS A 47 -17.51 14.76 0.43
C LYS A 47 -17.93 14.17 1.78
N ARG A 48 -18.49 14.99 2.68
CA ARG A 48 -18.96 14.57 4.01
C ARG A 48 -20.23 13.74 3.87
N ALA A 49 -21.24 14.27 3.19
CA ALA A 49 -22.48 13.54 2.94
C ALA A 49 -22.26 12.22 2.18
N LEU A 50 -21.31 12.19 1.24
CA LEU A 50 -20.95 10.95 0.54
C LEU A 50 -20.24 9.94 1.46
N ALA A 51 -19.38 10.43 2.36
CA ALA A 51 -18.67 9.61 3.32
C ALA A 51 -19.63 9.00 4.36
N ASP A 52 -20.58 9.78 4.85
CA ASP A 52 -21.61 9.35 5.81
C ASP A 52 -22.47 8.22 5.21
N ARG A 53 -22.89 8.37 3.94
CA ARG A 53 -23.64 7.32 3.22
C ARG A 53 -22.84 6.04 2.98
N LEU A 54 -21.52 6.15 2.90
CA LEU A 54 -20.62 5.01 2.64
C LEU A 54 -20.07 4.38 3.92
N GLY A 55 -20.18 5.05 5.06
CA GLY A 55 -19.54 4.64 6.31
C GLY A 55 -18.02 4.71 6.27
N VAL A 56 -17.43 5.69 5.57
CA VAL A 56 -15.98 5.81 5.39
C VAL A 56 -15.48 7.20 5.78
N ASN A 57 -14.15 7.37 5.89
CA ASN A 57 -13.58 8.68 6.17
C ASN A 57 -13.75 9.65 4.96
N PRO A 58 -14.14 10.93 5.17
CA PRO A 58 -14.26 11.93 4.10
C PRO A 58 -12.97 12.15 3.30
N ASN A 59 -11.80 11.96 3.91
CA ASN A 59 -10.51 12.06 3.24
C ASN A 59 -10.29 10.91 2.25
N SER A 60 -10.77 9.71 2.57
CA SER A 60 -10.75 8.56 1.65
C SER A 60 -11.61 8.84 0.42
N VAL A 61 -12.83 9.38 0.63
CA VAL A 61 -13.70 9.81 -0.47
C VAL A 61 -13.00 10.85 -1.35
N GLN A 62 -12.40 11.87 -0.75
CA GLN A 62 -11.67 12.89 -1.49
C GLN A 62 -10.48 12.31 -2.29
N ALA A 63 -9.75 11.35 -1.72
CA ALA A 63 -8.66 10.67 -2.40
C ALA A 63 -9.17 9.88 -3.61
N TRP A 64 -10.21 9.07 -3.44
CA TRP A 64 -10.83 8.29 -4.52
C TRP A 64 -11.38 9.15 -5.65
N ARG A 65 -12.04 10.26 -5.31
CA ARG A 65 -12.53 11.25 -6.26
C ARG A 65 -11.39 11.83 -7.11
N ARG A 66 -10.27 12.18 -6.48
CA ARG A 66 -9.06 12.66 -7.17
C ARG A 66 -8.45 11.58 -8.06
N THR A 67 -8.38 10.34 -7.59
CA THR A 67 -7.84 9.22 -8.37
C THR A 67 -8.68 8.97 -9.61
N TYR A 68 -10.01 8.93 -9.46
CA TYR A 68 -10.93 8.78 -10.58
C TYR A 68 -10.84 9.96 -11.56
N ALA A 69 -10.81 11.20 -11.07
CA ALA A 69 -10.65 12.37 -11.94
C ALA A 69 -9.35 12.37 -12.75
N LYS A 70 -8.28 11.72 -12.26
CA LYS A 70 -6.99 11.65 -12.94
C LYS A 70 -6.87 10.52 -13.96
N GLY A 71 -7.52 9.38 -13.72
CA GLY A 71 -7.30 8.17 -14.54
C GLY A 71 -8.51 7.24 -14.64
N GLY A 72 -9.70 7.79 -14.39
CA GLY A 72 -10.98 7.11 -14.49
C GLY A 72 -11.09 5.88 -13.59
N LEU A 73 -11.91 4.94 -14.04
CA LEU A 73 -12.23 3.73 -13.30
C LEU A 73 -11.03 2.79 -13.14
N ASN A 74 -10.15 2.72 -14.14
CA ASN A 74 -8.95 1.89 -14.07
C ASN A 74 -8.00 2.37 -12.97
N ALA A 75 -7.79 3.68 -12.83
CA ALA A 75 -6.99 4.23 -11.74
C ALA A 75 -7.67 4.06 -10.38
N LEU A 76 -9.00 4.14 -10.32
CA LEU A 76 -9.73 3.94 -9.06
C LEU A 76 -9.66 2.49 -8.56
N LEU A 77 -9.64 1.54 -9.50
CA LEU A 77 -9.56 0.10 -9.25
C LEU A 77 -8.12 -0.44 -9.30
N SER A 78 -7.11 0.41 -9.51
CA SER A 78 -5.74 -0.01 -9.36
C SER A 78 -5.35 0.03 -7.88
N HIS A 79 -4.82 -1.09 -7.40
CA HIS A 79 -4.13 -1.15 -6.14
C HIS A 79 -2.69 -1.54 -6.41
N ASN A 80 -1.79 -0.56 -6.28
CA ASN A 80 -0.37 -0.86 -6.26
C ASN A 80 -0.05 -1.46 -4.89
N LYS A 81 -0.29 -2.77 -4.71
CA LYS A 81 0.40 -3.53 -3.66
C LYS A 81 1.87 -3.49 -4.07
N LYS A 82 2.61 -2.45 -3.65
CA LYS A 82 4.06 -2.60 -3.53
C LYS A 82 4.22 -3.74 -2.53
N GLY A 83 4.63 -4.91 -3.03
CA GLY A 83 4.95 -6.05 -2.18
C GLY A 83 6.03 -5.67 -1.17
N PHE A 84 6.50 -6.67 -0.43
CA PHE A 84 7.64 -6.45 0.46
C PHE A 84 8.80 -5.86 -0.34
N LYS A 85 9.38 -4.78 0.18
CA LYS A 85 10.60 -4.20 -0.37
C LYS A 85 11.64 -5.33 -0.45
N LYS A 86 12.26 -5.51 -1.62
CA LYS A 86 13.34 -6.49 -1.80
C LYS A 86 14.39 -6.30 -0.69
N THR A 87 14.96 -7.40 -0.23
CA THR A 87 15.98 -7.40 0.82
C THR A 87 17.13 -6.48 0.41
N ILE A 88 17.63 -5.69 1.36
CA ILE A 88 18.78 -4.80 1.12
C ILE A 88 20.06 -5.63 0.95
N PHE A 89 20.04 -6.88 1.43
CA PHE A 89 21.16 -7.79 1.39
C PHE A 89 21.22 -8.59 0.09
N THR A 90 22.44 -8.77 -0.43
CA THR A 90 22.74 -9.67 -1.55
C THR A 90 22.80 -11.12 -1.09
N GLU A 91 22.70 -12.07 -2.03
CA GLU A 91 22.80 -13.51 -1.71
C GLU A 91 24.11 -13.87 -1.00
N ARG A 92 25.23 -13.23 -1.39
CA ARG A 92 26.54 -13.41 -0.74
C ARG A 92 26.57 -12.89 0.69
N GLU A 93 25.97 -11.73 0.93
CA GLU A 93 25.85 -11.16 2.28
C GLU A 93 24.97 -12.06 3.17
N ILE A 94 23.92 -12.67 2.60
CA ILE A 94 23.04 -13.61 3.30
C ILE A 94 23.77 -14.91 3.66
N ASP A 95 24.54 -15.48 2.73
CA ASP A 95 25.37 -16.67 2.98
C ASP A 95 26.41 -16.42 4.08
N PHE A 96 27.06 -15.25 4.05
CA PHE A 96 27.97 -14.82 5.11
C PHE A 96 27.26 -14.77 6.47
N MET A 97 26.10 -14.13 6.54
CA MET A 97 25.31 -14.08 7.78
C MET A 97 24.96 -15.47 8.30
N LYS A 98 24.53 -16.39 7.42
CA LYS A 98 24.21 -17.78 7.79
C LYS A 98 25.43 -18.51 8.37
N LYS A 99 26.59 -18.40 7.73
CA LYS A 99 27.85 -19.00 8.21
C LYS A 99 28.27 -18.42 9.55
N SER A 100 28.24 -17.09 9.70
CA SER A 100 28.60 -16.44 10.97
C SER A 100 27.66 -16.81 12.12
N ILE A 101 26.37 -17.04 11.85
CA ILE A 101 25.41 -17.54 12.86
C ILE A 101 25.72 -18.98 13.26
N CYS A 102 26.01 -19.86 12.28
CA CYS A 102 26.34 -21.26 12.52
C CYS A 102 27.59 -21.41 13.40
N VAL A 103 28.62 -20.60 13.15
CA VAL A 103 29.88 -20.61 13.92
C VAL A 103 29.71 -20.01 15.33
N ASN A 104 28.87 -18.97 15.48
CA ASN A 104 28.67 -18.29 16.76
C ASN A 104 27.39 -18.77 17.46
N LEU A 105 27.44 -19.99 18.00
CA LEU A 105 26.32 -20.79 18.52
C LEU A 105 25.35 -20.15 19.55
N LYS A 106 25.58 -18.96 20.11
CA LYS A 106 24.65 -18.36 21.09
C LYS A 106 24.63 -16.83 21.01
N HIS A 107 23.54 -16.29 20.45
CA HIS A 107 22.83 -15.03 20.79
C HIS A 107 23.58 -13.74 21.22
N GLY A 108 24.90 -13.65 21.09
CA GLY A 108 25.68 -12.46 21.35
C GLY A 108 26.96 -12.58 20.54
N LYS A 109 27.15 -11.86 19.44
CA LYS A 109 27.02 -10.41 19.32
C LYS A 109 26.70 -10.11 17.85
N TYR A 110 25.44 -9.80 17.52
CA TYR A 110 25.08 -9.33 16.17
C TYR A 110 25.91 -8.11 15.73
N LYS A 111 26.44 -7.35 16.70
CA LYS A 111 27.41 -6.27 16.46
C LYS A 111 28.69 -6.79 15.80
N LYS A 112 29.20 -7.95 16.24
CA LYS A 112 30.38 -8.58 15.67
C LYS A 112 30.12 -9.01 14.22
N ILE A 113 28.98 -9.63 13.95
CA ILE A 113 28.56 -9.98 12.58
C ILE A 113 28.47 -8.72 11.71
N THR A 114 27.93 -7.63 12.24
CA THR A 114 27.87 -6.35 11.52
C THR A 114 29.26 -5.83 11.18
N SER A 115 30.18 -5.77 12.17
CA SER A 115 31.56 -5.33 11.93
C SER A 115 32.34 -6.24 10.99
N GLU A 116 32.14 -7.56 11.07
CA GLU A 116 32.74 -8.54 10.15
C GLU A 116 32.21 -8.35 8.72
N MET A 117 30.91 -8.06 8.56
CA MET A 117 30.32 -7.71 7.26
C MET A 117 30.88 -6.39 6.72
N GLU A 118 31.05 -5.37 7.57
CA GLU A 118 31.62 -4.09 7.14
C GLU A 118 33.08 -4.24 6.69
N ALA A 119 33.86 -5.06 7.38
CA ALA A 119 35.24 -5.36 7.01
C ALA A 119 35.33 -6.18 5.71
N PHE A 120 34.48 -7.18 5.53
CA PHE A 120 34.54 -8.08 4.36
C PHE A 120 33.94 -7.46 3.09
N PHE A 121 32.85 -6.70 3.22
CA PHE A 121 32.14 -6.10 2.07
C PHE A 121 32.49 -4.63 1.84
N HIS A 122 33.39 -4.04 2.65
CA HIS A 122 33.81 -2.63 2.58
C HIS A 122 32.62 -1.64 2.48
N LYS A 123 31.52 -1.96 3.16
CA LYS A 123 30.24 -1.25 3.09
C LYS A 123 29.68 -1.11 4.48
N SER A 124 29.22 0.09 4.84
CA SER A 124 28.60 0.30 6.15
C SER A 124 27.17 -0.24 6.19
N TYR A 125 26.82 -0.89 7.31
CA TYR A 125 25.49 -1.44 7.54
C TYR A 125 24.91 -0.91 8.84
N LYS A 126 23.64 -0.49 8.79
CA LYS A 126 22.92 -0.17 10.02
C LYS A 126 22.71 -1.46 10.82
N TYR A 127 23.28 -1.52 12.03
CA TYR A 127 23.15 -2.64 12.96
C TYR A 127 21.70 -3.16 13.09
N THR A 128 20.73 -2.26 13.24
CA THR A 128 19.31 -2.64 13.38
C THR A 128 18.78 -3.39 12.17
N THR A 129 19.26 -3.07 10.97
CA THR A 129 18.84 -3.72 9.73
C THR A 129 19.38 -5.14 9.65
N VAL A 130 20.66 -5.35 9.99
CA VAL A 130 21.29 -6.68 10.05
C VAL A 130 20.60 -7.53 11.12
N LEU A 131 20.40 -6.99 12.32
CA LEU A 131 19.72 -7.66 13.42
C LEU A 131 18.29 -8.08 13.06
N ASN A 132 17.49 -7.17 12.54
CA ASN A 132 16.09 -7.44 12.19
C ASN A 132 16.00 -8.48 11.06
N TYR A 133 16.90 -8.41 10.09
CA TYR A 133 16.95 -9.37 9.00
C TYR A 133 17.26 -10.79 9.51
N ILE A 134 18.31 -10.93 10.32
CA ILE A 134 18.68 -12.22 10.92
C ILE A 134 17.52 -12.80 11.74
N LYS A 135 16.89 -11.98 12.61
CA LYS A 135 15.77 -12.43 13.46
C LYS A 135 14.51 -12.83 12.69
N THR A 136 14.27 -12.24 11.53
CA THR A 136 13.03 -12.44 10.76
C THR A 136 13.17 -13.55 9.72
N HIS A 137 14.36 -13.73 9.15
CA HIS A 137 14.56 -14.58 7.97
C HIS A 137 15.56 -15.73 8.16
N LEU A 138 16.42 -15.70 9.19
CA LEU A 138 17.50 -16.66 9.39
C LEU A 138 17.43 -17.39 10.74
N LYS A 139 16.25 -17.38 11.38
CA LYS A 139 16.00 -17.99 12.68
C LYS A 139 15.44 -19.41 12.55
#